data_AF-A0A7S2JAP5-F1
#
_entry.id   AF-A0A7S2JAP5-F1
#
_cell.length_a   1.000
_cell.length_b   1.000
_cell.length_c   1.000
_cell.angle_alpha   90.00
_cell.angle_beta   90.00
_cell.angle_gamma   90.00
#
_symmetry.space_group_name_H-M   'P 1'
#
loop_
_entity.id
_entity.type
_entity.pdbx_description
1 polymer ?
#
loop_
_entity_poly.entity_id
_entity_poly.type
_entity_poly.pdbx_seq_one_letter_code
_entity_poly.pdbx_strand_id
1 'polypeptide(L)'
;WKVVNFAVVLLPKAYIWWVLVNTGFHFLMETAGIMDLVINCMALKFVLGIDEVVFSRLCSHATKYMLEALEDIPLFDTHMEDSETQEEAVERFRRDEFHRYWHKVLMFIVPRRLLYICFLMAVFIVIYYTNNCECSEDGCISKPIYMPEGVTYNPVAFIHTGLLELSSKPIWSMP
;
A
#
# COMPACT_ATOMS: atom_id res chain seq x y z
N TRP A 1 -2.79 28.05 8.47
CA TRP A 1 -1.46 27.50 8.11
C TRP A 1 -1.39 25.98 8.26
N LYS A 2 -1.72 25.39 9.42
CA LYS A 2 -1.72 23.92 9.60
C LYS A 2 -2.57 23.15 8.59
N VAL A 3 -3.81 23.60 8.33
CA VAL A 3 -4.71 22.96 7.34
C VAL A 3 -4.16 23.07 5.92
N VAL A 4 -3.55 24.22 5.57
CA VAL A 4 -2.94 24.42 4.25
C VAL A 4 -1.74 23.51 4.08
N ASN A 5 -0.84 23.42 5.07
CA ASN A 5 0.28 22.49 5.04
C ASN A 5 -0.18 21.03 4.97
N PHE A 6 -1.23 20.69 5.72
CA PHE A 6 -1.83 19.36 5.67
C PHE A 6 -2.39 19.06 4.27
N ALA A 7 -3.16 19.96 3.69
CA ALA A 7 -3.72 19.77 2.35
C ALA A 7 -2.64 19.71 1.27
N VAL A 8 -1.66 20.61 1.30
CA VAL A 8 -0.60 20.71 0.28
C VAL A 8 0.42 19.57 0.37
N VAL A 9 0.66 19.00 1.55
CA VAL A 9 1.64 17.91 1.72
C VAL A 9 0.96 16.54 1.73
N LEU A 10 -0.12 16.37 2.48
CA LEU A 10 -0.76 15.07 2.63
C LEU A 10 -1.56 14.66 1.40
N LEU A 11 -2.33 15.56 0.77
CA LEU A 11 -3.16 15.17 -0.37
C LEU A 11 -2.33 14.68 -1.56
N PRO A 12 -1.25 15.36 -1.99
CA PRO A 12 -0.42 14.83 -3.07
C PRO A 12 0.24 13.50 -2.69
N LYS A 13 0.70 13.35 -1.45
CA LYS A 13 1.31 12.10 -0.98
C LYS A 13 0.29 10.94 -0.95
N ALA A 14 -0.92 11.20 -0.45
CA ALA A 14 -2.00 10.22 -0.43
C ALA A 14 -2.47 9.87 -1.85
N TYR A 15 -2.51 10.85 -2.75
CA TYR A 15 -2.86 10.64 -4.16
C TYR A 15 -1.81 9.78 -4.87
N ILE A 16 -0.52 10.09 -4.73
CA ILE A 16 0.57 9.29 -5.31
C ILE A 16 0.52 7.87 -4.75
N TRP A 17 0.35 7.72 -3.43
CA TRP A 17 0.22 6.41 -2.80
C TRP A 17 -0.99 5.63 -3.35
N TRP A 18 -2.13 6.28 -3.51
CA TRP A 18 -3.34 5.66 -4.05
C TRP A 18 -3.13 5.18 -5.49
N VAL A 19 -2.60 6.03 -6.37
CA VAL A 19 -2.31 5.69 -7.77
C VAL A 19 -1.32 4.52 -7.83
N LEU A 20 -0.25 4.58 -7.04
CA LEU A 20 0.78 3.55 -6.98
C LEU A 20 0.21 2.20 -6.54
N VAL A 21 -0.58 2.17 -5.46
CA VAL A 21 -1.20 0.92 -4.97
C VAL A 21 -2.22 0.41 -5.98
N ASN A 22 -3.05 1.27 -6.56
CA ASN A 22 -4.05 0.87 -7.55
C ASN A 22 -3.41 0.28 -8.81
N THR A 23 -2.41 0.96 -9.38
CA THR A 23 -1.69 0.49 -10.57
C THR A 23 -0.88 -0.77 -10.29
N GLY A 24 -0.17 -0.83 -9.14
CA GLY A 24 0.57 -2.01 -8.74
C GLY A 24 -0.35 -3.21 -8.51
N PHE A 25 -1.52 -3.00 -7.89
CA PHE A 25 -2.52 -4.05 -7.67
C PHE A 25 -3.09 -4.57 -8.99
N HIS A 26 -3.47 -3.67 -9.91
CA HIS A 26 -3.96 -4.05 -11.24
C HIS A 26 -2.94 -4.89 -12.00
N PHE A 27 -1.69 -4.43 -12.01
CA PHE A 27 -0.57 -5.13 -12.66
C PHE A 27 -0.36 -6.55 -12.08
N LEU A 28 -0.45 -6.71 -10.76
CA LEU A 28 -0.32 -8.01 -10.11
C LEU A 28 -1.50 -8.94 -10.43
N MET A 29 -2.72 -8.41 -10.50
CA MET A 29 -3.93 -9.21 -10.77
C MET A 29 -4.05 -9.67 -12.23
N GLU A 30 -3.50 -8.92 -13.19
CA GLU A 30 -3.42 -9.32 -14.60
C GLU A 30 -2.35 -10.38 -14.86
N THR A 31 -1.47 -10.64 -13.90
CA THR A 31 -0.41 -11.63 -14.03
C THR A 31 -0.96 -13.05 -13.83
N ALA A 32 -0.98 -13.86 -14.89
CA ALA A 32 -1.56 -15.21 -14.86
C ALA A 32 -0.71 -16.26 -14.09
N GLY A 33 0.59 -16.05 -13.97
CA GLY A 33 1.54 -17.02 -13.39
C GLY A 33 2.05 -16.62 -12.00
N ILE A 34 2.19 -17.59 -11.08
CA ILE A 34 2.73 -17.33 -9.73
C ILE A 34 4.20 -16.88 -9.77
N MET A 35 4.99 -17.43 -10.69
CA MET A 35 6.40 -17.06 -10.87
C MET A 35 6.52 -15.62 -11.39
N ASP A 36 5.70 -15.27 -12.37
CA ASP A 36 5.64 -13.91 -12.92
C ASP A 36 5.18 -12.92 -11.86
N LEU A 37 4.21 -13.32 -11.01
CA LEU A 37 3.75 -12.50 -9.89
C LEU A 37 4.87 -12.22 -8.89
N VAL A 38 5.68 -13.22 -8.55
CA VAL A 38 6.84 -13.04 -7.66
C VAL A 38 7.87 -12.09 -8.28
N ILE A 39 8.18 -12.25 -9.58
CA ILE A 39 9.12 -11.37 -10.30
C ILE A 39 8.58 -9.94 -10.34
N ASN A 40 7.29 -9.76 -10.65
CA ASN A 40 6.62 -8.46 -10.67
C ASN A 40 6.59 -7.79 -9.30
N CYS A 41 6.35 -8.54 -8.23
CA CYS A 41 6.47 -8.04 -6.85
C CYS A 41 7.89 -7.57 -6.52
N MET A 42 8.92 -8.33 -6.92
CA MET A 42 10.32 -7.93 -6.72
C MET A 42 10.68 -6.66 -7.50
N ALA A 43 10.23 -6.56 -8.76
CA ALA A 43 10.43 -5.38 -9.59
C ALA A 43 9.72 -4.15 -9.00
N LEU A 44 8.49 -4.29 -8.52
CA LEU A 44 7.75 -3.22 -7.86
C LEU A 44 8.49 -2.74 -6.61
N LYS A 45 8.98 -3.66 -5.76
CA LYS A 45 9.78 -3.30 -4.59
C LYS A 45 11.04 -2.52 -4.96
N PHE A 46 11.72 -2.91 -6.05
CA PHE A 46 12.88 -2.19 -6.55
C PHE A 46 12.52 -0.76 -7.01
N VAL A 47 11.43 -0.62 -7.77
CA VAL A 47 10.93 0.69 -8.21
C VAL A 47 10.54 1.57 -7.02
N LEU A 48 9.94 1.00 -5.97
CA LEU A 48 9.59 1.72 -4.77
C LEU A 48 10.78 2.17 -3.94
N GLY A 49 11.92 1.48 -4.01
CA GLY A 49 13.16 1.89 -3.33
C GLY A 49 14.05 2.82 -4.16
N ILE A 50 13.65 3.15 -5.40
CA ILE A 50 14.49 3.99 -6.27
C ILE A 50 14.61 5.41 -5.72
N ASP A 51 13.59 5.90 -5.01
CA ASP A 51 13.60 7.22 -4.40
C ASP A 51 14.65 7.33 -3.29
N GLU A 52 14.79 6.31 -2.44
CA GLU A 52 15.84 6.21 -1.44
C GLU A 52 17.23 6.20 -2.08
N VAL A 53 17.41 5.43 -3.17
CA VAL A 53 18.66 5.38 -3.92
C VAL A 53 18.97 6.75 -4.54
N VAL A 54 18.00 7.38 -5.19
CA VAL A 54 18.15 8.69 -5.82
C VAL A 54 18.46 9.75 -4.76
N PHE A 55 17.75 9.77 -3.65
CA PHE A 55 18.01 10.65 -2.51
C PHE A 55 19.43 10.44 -1.97
N SER A 56 19.85 9.18 -1.78
CA SER A 56 21.19 8.86 -1.29
C SER A 56 22.31 9.33 -2.21
N ARG A 57 22.06 9.47 -3.51
CA ARG A 57 23.07 9.86 -4.51
C ARG A 57 23.03 11.33 -4.87
N LEU A 58 21.84 11.92 -4.98
CA LEU A 58 21.66 13.30 -5.45
C LEU A 58 21.67 14.34 -4.31
N CYS A 59 21.40 13.96 -3.06
CA CYS A 59 21.40 14.92 -1.97
C CYS A 59 22.81 15.27 -1.49
N SER A 60 23.02 16.56 -1.24
CA SER A 60 24.28 17.08 -0.69
C SER A 60 24.54 16.53 0.72
N HIS A 61 25.82 16.46 1.11
CA HIS A 61 26.20 16.05 2.46
C HIS A 61 25.57 16.94 3.53
N ALA A 62 25.39 18.24 3.25
CA ALA A 62 24.73 19.17 4.16
C ALA A 62 23.25 18.80 4.37
N THR A 63 22.53 18.46 3.30
CA THR A 63 21.12 18.05 3.37
C THR A 63 20.95 16.74 4.14
N LYS A 64 21.84 15.76 3.92
CA LYS A 64 21.84 14.50 4.68
C LYS A 64 22.09 14.76 6.16
N TYR A 65 23.11 15.56 6.48
CA TYR A 65 23.41 15.95 7.86
C TYR A 65 22.24 16.66 8.53
N MET A 66 21.56 17.56 7.83
CA MET A 66 20.36 18.23 8.36
C MET A 66 19.22 17.26 8.65
N LEU A 67 19.00 16.25 7.80
CA LEU A 67 17.97 15.23 7.98
C LEU A 67 18.33 14.24 9.10
N GLU A 68 19.60 13.86 9.21
CA GLU A 68 20.12 13.04 10.31
C GLU A 68 20.10 13.77 11.66
N ALA A 69 20.21 15.11 11.63
CA ALA A 69 20.11 15.96 12.81
C ALA A 69 18.66 16.27 13.23
N LEU A 70 17.65 15.82 12.47
CA LEU A 70 16.27 15.90 12.93
C LEU A 70 16.09 14.89 14.06
N GLU A 71 15.75 15.39 15.25
CA GLU A 71 15.41 14.54 16.39
C GLU A 71 14.17 13.70 16.04
N ASP A 72 14.29 12.39 16.20
CA ASP A 72 13.15 11.50 16.07
C ASP A 72 12.10 11.90 17.11
N ILE A 73 10.98 12.44 16.64
CA ILE A 73 9.84 12.69 17.53
C ILE A 73 9.23 11.31 17.82
N PRO A 74 9.36 10.79 19.05
CA PRO A 74 8.83 9.48 19.36
C PRO A 74 7.31 9.53 19.13
N LEU A 75 6.81 8.62 18.29
CA LEU A 75 5.37 8.51 17.98
C LEU A 75 4.53 8.14 19.21
N PHE A 76 5.18 7.65 20.27
CA PHE A 76 4.57 7.29 21.54
C PHE A 76 5.42 7.83 22.69
N ASP A 77 4.77 8.47 23.65
CA ASP A 77 5.41 8.94 24.87
C ASP A 77 5.71 7.75 25.78
N THR A 78 6.94 7.23 25.72
CA THR A 78 7.41 6.13 26.59
C THR A 78 7.86 6.62 27.96
N HIS A 79 7.76 7.92 28.25
CA HIS A 79 8.31 8.51 29.47
C HIS A 79 7.67 7.95 30.75
N MET A 80 6.43 7.43 30.69
CA MET A 80 5.84 6.69 31.80
C MET A 80 6.48 5.31 31.99
N GLU A 81 6.75 4.58 30.90
CA GLU A 81 7.31 3.22 30.93
C GLU A 81 8.79 3.24 31.36
N ASP A 82 9.52 4.30 31.02
CA ASP A 82 10.93 4.48 31.40
C ASP A 82 11.12 4.86 32.88
N SER A 83 10.04 5.28 33.56
CA SER A 83 10.07 5.68 34.98
C SER A 83 9.64 4.60 35.97
N GLU A 84 9.07 3.49 35.48
CA GLU A 84 8.61 2.38 36.32
C GLU A 84 9.80 1.55 36.80
N THR A 85 9.81 1.18 38.08
CA THR A 85 10.80 0.22 38.59
C THR A 85 10.57 -1.16 37.98
N GLN A 86 11.62 -1.99 37.87
CA GLN A 86 11.49 -3.34 37.31
C GLN A 86 10.41 -4.17 38.02
N GLU A 87 10.22 -3.95 39.33
CA GLU A 87 9.21 -4.65 40.12
C GLU A 87 7.78 -4.18 39.80
N GLU A 88 7.57 -2.87 39.65
CA GLU A 88 6.30 -2.29 39.22
C GLU A 88 5.93 -2.71 37.79
N ALA A 89 6.90 -2.78 36.88
CA ALA A 89 6.69 -3.26 35.53
C ALA A 89 6.23 -4.73 35.51
N VAL A 90 6.82 -5.58 36.37
CA VAL A 90 6.44 -6.99 36.51
C VAL A 90 5.06 -7.16 37.16
N GLU A 91 4.71 -6.36 38.17
CA GLU A 91 3.38 -6.40 38.79
C GLU A 91 2.28 -5.91 37.84
N ARG A 92 2.53 -4.82 37.10
CA ARG A 92 1.63 -4.32 36.05
C ARG A 92 1.41 -5.38 34.99
N PHE A 93 2.48 -6.04 34.53
CA PHE A 93 2.42 -7.14 33.57
C PHE A 93 1.56 -8.30 34.09
N ARG A 94 1.79 -8.77 35.33
CA ARG A 94 1.00 -9.84 35.96
C ARG A 94 -0.49 -9.47 36.08
N ARG A 95 -0.79 -8.23 36.47
CA ARG A 95 -2.17 -7.74 36.65
C ARG A 95 -2.91 -7.65 35.32
N ASP A 96 -2.22 -7.24 34.26
CA ASP A 96 -2.81 -7.03 32.94
C ASP A 96 -2.91 -8.31 32.09
N GLU A 97 -2.18 -9.37 32.42
CA GLU A 97 -2.18 -10.63 31.64
C GLU A 97 -3.27 -11.62 32.05
N PHE A 98 -3.52 -11.86 33.35
CA PHE A 98 -4.22 -13.10 33.76
C PHE A 98 -5.74 -13.19 33.45
N HIS A 99 -6.47 -12.06 33.36
CA HIS A 99 -7.92 -12.09 33.05
C HIS A 99 -8.26 -11.64 31.62
N ARG A 100 -7.29 -11.03 30.94
CA ARG A 100 -7.42 -10.54 29.56
C ARG A 100 -6.79 -11.50 28.55
N TYR A 101 -6.18 -12.59 29.02
CA TYR A 101 -5.32 -13.51 28.27
C TYR A 101 -5.97 -14.06 27.01
N TRP A 102 -7.23 -14.49 27.03
CA TRP A 102 -7.81 -15.11 25.84
C TRP A 102 -8.11 -14.09 24.72
N HIS A 103 -8.68 -12.93 25.06
CA HIS A 103 -8.85 -11.83 24.10
C HIS A 103 -7.52 -11.19 23.69
N LYS A 104 -6.54 -11.07 24.60
CA LYS A 104 -5.19 -10.59 24.28
C LYS A 104 -4.42 -11.57 23.43
N VAL A 105 -4.48 -12.88 23.66
CA VAL A 105 -3.82 -13.89 22.83
C VAL A 105 -4.39 -13.89 21.42
N LEU A 106 -5.71 -13.81 21.27
CA LEU A 106 -6.35 -13.70 19.95
C LEU A 106 -5.98 -12.37 19.25
N MET A 107 -5.91 -11.27 20.02
CA MET A 107 -5.48 -9.94 19.55
C MET A 107 -3.95 -9.81 19.37
N PHE A 108 -3.17 -10.72 19.94
CA PHE A 108 -1.70 -10.82 19.81
C PHE A 108 -1.35 -11.69 18.60
N ILE A 109 -2.12 -12.75 18.36
CA ILE A 109 -2.03 -13.60 17.16
C ILE A 109 -2.35 -12.80 15.90
N VAL A 110 -3.28 -11.85 15.98
CA VAL A 110 -3.65 -11.00 14.84
C VAL A 110 -3.12 -9.58 15.06
N PRO A 111 -1.89 -9.26 14.63
CA PRO A 111 -1.36 -7.91 14.77
C PRO A 111 -2.29 -6.95 14.01
N ARG A 112 -2.70 -5.86 14.68
CA ARG A 112 -3.58 -4.84 14.07
C ARG A 112 -3.11 -4.39 12.69
N ARG A 113 -1.79 -4.34 12.47
CA ARG A 113 -1.17 -4.05 11.18
C ARG A 113 -1.60 -5.03 10.07
N LEU A 114 -1.64 -6.33 10.36
CA LEU A 114 -2.09 -7.34 9.41
C LEU A 114 -3.58 -7.16 9.08
N LEU A 115 -4.42 -6.84 10.08
CA LEU A 115 -5.84 -6.55 9.80
C LEU A 115 -6.01 -5.35 8.89
N TYR A 116 -5.25 -4.27 9.10
CA TYR A 116 -5.29 -3.12 8.20
C TYR A 116 -4.85 -3.49 6.78
N ILE A 117 -3.81 -4.32 6.64
CA ILE A 117 -3.33 -4.79 5.34
C ILE A 117 -4.36 -5.70 4.67
N CYS A 118 -4.91 -6.69 5.38
CA CYS A 118 -5.95 -7.59 4.86
C CYS A 118 -7.22 -6.82 4.49
N PHE A 119 -7.60 -5.82 5.30
CA PHE A 119 -8.72 -4.95 5.00
C PHE A 119 -8.48 -4.12 3.74
N LEU A 120 -7.32 -3.45 3.63
CA LEU A 120 -6.96 -2.71 2.42
C LEU A 120 -6.93 -3.62 1.20
N MET A 121 -6.32 -4.80 1.32
CA MET A 121 -6.28 -5.80 0.26
C MET A 121 -7.69 -6.22 -0.17
N ALA A 122 -8.60 -6.49 0.77
CA ALA A 122 -9.99 -6.82 0.47
C ALA A 122 -10.71 -5.66 -0.25
N VAL A 123 -10.48 -4.41 0.17
CA VAL A 123 -11.02 -3.23 -0.51
C VAL A 123 -10.54 -3.14 -1.95
N PHE A 124 -9.23 -3.27 -2.20
CA PHE A 124 -8.68 -3.23 -3.56
C PHE A 124 -9.14 -4.42 -4.43
N ILE A 125 -9.28 -5.61 -3.86
CA ILE A 125 -9.87 -6.77 -4.53
C ILE A 125 -11.30 -6.43 -4.98
N VAL A 126 -12.15 -5.92 -4.08
CA VAL A 126 -13.53 -5.57 -4.42
C VAL A 126 -13.59 -4.48 -5.49
N ILE A 127 -12.76 -3.43 -5.38
CA ILE A 127 -12.65 -2.37 -6.39
C ILE A 127 -12.24 -2.97 -7.74
N TYR A 128 -11.27 -3.88 -7.75
CA TYR A 128 -10.81 -4.53 -8.98
C TYR A 128 -11.93 -5.35 -9.64
N TYR A 129 -12.60 -6.22 -8.89
CA TYR A 129 -13.68 -7.06 -9.43
C TYR A 129 -14.88 -6.24 -9.87
N THR A 130 -15.24 -5.17 -9.15
CA THR A 130 -16.35 -4.28 -9.57
C THR A 130 -16.03 -3.51 -10.85
N ASN A 131 -14.75 -3.18 -11.09
CA ASN A 131 -14.34 -2.49 -12.31
C ASN A 131 -14.15 -3.44 -13.50
N ASN A 132 -13.62 -4.65 -13.27
CA ASN A 132 -13.20 -5.59 -14.32
C ASN A 132 -14.16 -6.75 -14.56
N CYS A 133 -15.20 -6.93 -13.75
CA CYS A 133 -16.22 -7.96 -13.98
C CYS A 133 -17.60 -7.34 -14.21
N GLU A 134 -18.39 -8.02 -15.04
CA GLU A 134 -19.80 -7.79 -15.23
C GLU A 134 -20.56 -8.95 -14.60
N CYS A 135 -21.42 -8.65 -13.64
CA CYS A 135 -22.26 -9.66 -13.00
C CYS A 135 -23.61 -9.71 -13.73
N SER A 136 -23.86 -10.85 -14.37
CA SER A 136 -25.13 -11.23 -15.00
C SER A 136 -25.91 -12.18 -14.07
N GLU A 137 -27.12 -12.55 -14.45
CA GLU A 137 -27.95 -13.52 -13.70
C GLU A 137 -27.27 -14.88 -13.55
N ASP A 138 -26.44 -15.27 -14.53
CA ASP A 138 -25.71 -16.54 -14.55
C ASP A 138 -24.37 -16.51 -13.80
N GLY A 139 -23.96 -15.34 -13.27
CA GLY A 139 -22.72 -15.16 -12.52
C GLY A 139 -21.89 -13.94 -12.95
N CYS A 140 -20.72 -13.77 -12.31
CA CYS A 140 -19.79 -12.69 -12.63
C CYS A 140 -18.73 -13.15 -13.62
N ILE A 141 -18.70 -12.51 -14.79
CA ILE A 141 -17.79 -12.79 -15.90
C ILE A 141 -16.84 -11.60 -16.03
N SER A 142 -15.56 -11.84 -16.30
CA SER A 142 -14.59 -10.77 -16.58
C SER A 142 -14.91 -10.07 -17.89
N LYS A 143 -14.80 -8.74 -17.91
CA LYS A 143 -14.91 -7.92 -19.12
C LYS A 143 -13.86 -8.35 -20.16
N PRO A 144 -14.18 -8.23 -21.46
CA PRO A 144 -13.22 -8.54 -22.51
C PRO A 144 -12.01 -7.61 -22.45
N ILE A 145 -10.82 -8.16 -22.68
CA ILE A 145 -9.55 -7.44 -22.62
C ILE A 145 -9.17 -7.00 -24.04
N TYR A 146 -8.85 -5.71 -24.20
CA TYR A 146 -8.51 -5.10 -25.48
C TYR A 146 -7.04 -4.64 -25.49
N MET A 147 -6.38 -4.75 -26.65
CA MET A 147 -5.04 -4.20 -26.83
C MET A 147 -5.14 -2.68 -27.02
N PRO A 148 -4.19 -1.88 -26.50
CA PRO A 148 -4.08 -0.48 -26.93
C PRO A 148 -3.79 -0.42 -28.44
N GLU A 149 -4.43 0.49 -29.18
CA GLU A 149 -4.24 0.62 -30.65
C GLU A 149 -2.85 1.14 -31.02
N GLY A 150 -2.13 1.75 -30.07
CA GLY A 150 -0.79 2.29 -30.29
C GLY A 150 0.09 2.24 -29.04
N VAL A 151 1.40 2.37 -29.25
CA VAL A 151 2.44 2.43 -28.20
C VAL A 151 2.71 3.87 -27.75
N THR A 152 1.78 4.79 -28.00
CA THR A 152 1.94 6.19 -27.60
C THR A 152 1.84 6.29 -26.09
N TYR A 153 3.00 6.32 -25.43
CA TYR A 153 3.09 6.50 -23.99
C TYR A 153 2.61 7.91 -23.62
N ASN A 154 1.36 8.00 -23.15
CA ASN A 154 0.86 9.18 -22.49
C ASN A 154 1.00 8.99 -20.97
N PRO A 155 1.89 9.72 -20.28
CA PRO A 155 2.09 9.56 -18.84
C PRO A 155 0.81 9.86 -18.04
N VAL A 156 -0.11 10.66 -18.58
CA VAL A 156 -1.41 10.92 -17.95
C VAL A 156 -2.34 9.70 -18.06
N ALA A 157 -2.30 8.99 -19.19
CA ALA A 157 -3.08 7.77 -19.39
C ALA A 157 -2.59 6.62 -18.48
N PHE A 158 -1.31 6.63 -18.08
CA PHE A 158 -0.81 5.70 -17.08
C PHE A 158 -1.44 5.95 -15.69
N ILE A 159 -1.68 7.21 -15.33
CA ILE A 159 -2.33 7.58 -14.07
C ILE A 159 -3.84 7.31 -14.15
N HIS A 160 -4.44 7.52 -15.33
CA HIS A 160 -5.86 7.35 -15.58
C HIS A 160 -6.06 6.25 -16.61
N THR A 161 -6.12 5.00 -16.14
CA THR A 161 -6.24 3.79 -16.98
C THR A 161 -7.42 3.82 -17.96
N GLY A 162 -8.45 4.63 -17.70
CA GLY A 162 -9.62 4.78 -18.58
C GLY A 162 -9.44 5.69 -19.81
N LEU A 163 -8.28 6.34 -20.01
CA LEU A 163 -8.07 7.25 -21.15
C LEU A 163 -7.37 6.61 -22.36
N LEU A 164 -7.07 5.31 -22.33
CA LEU A 164 -6.42 4.63 -23.44
C LEU A 164 -7.43 4.33 -24.55
N GLU A 165 -7.07 4.68 -25.79
CA GLU A 165 -7.79 4.23 -26.98
C GLU A 165 -7.54 2.72 -27.16
N LEU A 166 -8.58 1.94 -26.84
CA LEU A 166 -8.57 0.49 -26.92
C LEU A 166 -8.98 0.03 -28.32
N SER A 167 -8.35 -1.04 -28.79
CA SER A 167 -8.69 -1.63 -30.08
C SER A 167 -10.12 -2.14 -30.08
N SER A 168 -10.79 -2.02 -31.22
CA SER A 168 -12.15 -2.55 -31.41
C SER A 168 -12.27 -4.08 -31.23
N LYS A 169 -11.17 -4.84 -31.37
CA LYS A 169 -11.17 -6.29 -31.26
C LYS A 169 -10.61 -6.75 -29.91
N PRO A 170 -11.36 -7.52 -29.11
CA PRO A 170 -10.83 -8.06 -27.86
C PRO A 170 -9.79 -9.13 -28.18
N ILE A 171 -8.68 -9.12 -27.42
CA ILE A 171 -7.67 -10.19 -27.48
C ILE A 171 -8.23 -11.44 -26.79
N TRP A 172 -8.93 -11.21 -25.68
CA TRP A 172 -9.46 -12.28 -24.84
C TRP A 172 -10.87 -11.93 -24.39
N SER A 173 -11.77 -12.89 -24.59
CA SER A 173 -13.12 -12.91 -24.02
C SER A 173 -13.31 -14.26 -23.38
N MET A 174 -13.95 -14.30 -22.21
CA MET A 174 -14.30 -15.55 -21.56
C MET A 174 -15.20 -16.37 -22.51
N PRO A 175 -14.87 -17.65 -22.79
CA PRO A 175 -15.65 -18.50 -23.69
C PRO A 175 -17.02 -18.86 -23.11
#